data_AF-A0A961MS06-F1
#
_entry.id   AF-A0A961MS06-F1
#
_cell.length_a   1.000
_cell.length_b   1.000
_cell.length_c   1.000
_cell.angle_alpha   90.00
_cell.angle_beta   90.00
_cell.angle_gamma   90.00
#
_symmetry.space_group_name_H-M   'P 1'
#
loop_
_entity.id
_entity.type
_entity.pdbx_description
1 polymer ?
#
loop_
_entity_poly.entity_id
_entity_poly.type
_entity_poly.pdbx_seq_one_letter_code
_entity_poly.pdbx_strand_id
1 'polypeptide(L)'
;MTHPTLRRALRGPHLAALLLGAATLALPRAAAAEALIFETPEAAVSALIATLEAADRDELIAIFGPESEDVILTGNDAEDREVWSEFLGNQRAMSRIVVDGATATLEVGRTLWPFPIPLVETEAGWQFDAEAGREEVLLRRIGQNELDVIDLMAGYVRAQAAYRA
;
A
#
# COMPACT_ATOMS: atom_id res chain seq x y z
N MET A 1 -96.60 19.77 -2.10
CA MET A 1 -96.26 19.45 -0.70
C MET A 1 -94.85 18.89 -0.65
N THR A 2 -94.03 19.41 0.26
CA THR A 2 -92.70 18.97 0.73
C THR A 2 -91.48 19.01 -0.23
N HIS A 3 -90.64 20.03 -0.01
CA HIS A 3 -89.16 20.09 -0.14
C HIS A 3 -88.43 18.89 0.56
N PRO A 4 -87.08 18.82 0.68
CA PRO A 4 -85.95 19.09 -0.23
C PRO A 4 -84.76 18.05 -0.14
N THR A 5 -83.74 18.24 -1.00
CA THR A 5 -82.26 18.12 -0.78
C THR A 5 -81.49 16.82 -0.42
N LEU A 6 -80.31 16.73 -1.09
CA LEU A 6 -78.93 16.39 -0.62
C LEU A 6 -78.42 14.92 -0.64
N ARG A 7 -77.33 14.75 -1.43
CA ARG A 7 -75.93 14.39 -1.04
C ARG A 7 -75.32 13.01 -1.37
N ARG A 8 -74.12 13.12 -1.98
CA ARG A 8 -72.83 12.38 -1.78
C ARG A 8 -72.75 10.88 -2.20
N ALA A 9 -71.86 10.52 -3.14
CA ALA A 9 -70.42 10.14 -2.98
C ALA A 9 -70.23 8.72 -2.41
N LEU A 10 -69.26 7.85 -2.71
CA LEU A 10 -68.02 7.77 -3.51
C LEU A 10 -67.58 6.26 -3.50
N ARG A 11 -67.08 5.73 -4.64
CA ARG A 11 -66.00 4.70 -4.92
C ARG A 11 -65.68 3.50 -3.98
N GLY A 12 -65.39 2.35 -4.64
CA GLY A 12 -64.43 1.27 -4.24
C GLY A 12 -64.66 -0.07 -5.01
N PRO A 13 -63.75 -1.09 -5.03
CA PRO A 13 -62.27 -1.10 -5.02
C PRO A 13 -61.58 -2.02 -6.09
N HIS A 14 -60.31 -1.68 -6.40
CA HIS A 14 -59.06 -2.45 -6.63
C HIS A 14 -59.00 -3.90 -7.19
N LEU A 15 -58.13 -4.11 -8.20
CA LEU A 15 -57.29 -5.30 -8.36
C LEU A 15 -55.87 -4.88 -8.77
N ALA A 16 -54.91 -5.31 -7.96
CA ALA A 16 -53.53 -4.86 -7.92
C ALA A 16 -52.62 -5.65 -8.87
N ALA A 17 -51.70 -4.96 -9.55
CA ALA A 17 -50.59 -5.53 -10.29
C ALA A 17 -49.39 -5.78 -9.35
N LEU A 18 -48.86 -6.99 -9.37
CA LEU A 18 -47.68 -7.40 -8.60
C LEU A 18 -46.42 -7.14 -9.44
N LEU A 19 -45.68 -6.07 -9.13
CA LEU A 19 -44.33 -5.81 -9.66
C LEU A 19 -43.31 -6.33 -8.65
N LEU A 20 -42.55 -7.35 -9.05
CA LEU A 20 -41.42 -7.90 -8.29
C LEU A 20 -40.22 -6.95 -8.43
N GLY A 21 -39.94 -6.15 -7.39
CA GLY A 21 -38.75 -5.30 -7.33
C GLY A 21 -37.54 -6.09 -6.84
N ALA A 22 -36.49 -6.19 -7.66
CA ALA A 22 -35.18 -6.67 -7.24
C ALA A 22 -34.45 -5.54 -6.50
N ALA A 23 -34.38 -5.63 -5.17
CA ALA A 23 -33.56 -4.73 -4.37
C ALA A 23 -32.11 -5.24 -4.38
N THR A 24 -31.22 -4.56 -5.11
CA THR A 24 -29.78 -4.73 -4.98
C THR A 24 -29.35 -4.16 -3.62
N LEU A 25 -29.00 -5.04 -2.68
CA LEU A 25 -28.33 -4.67 -1.43
C LEU A 25 -26.94 -4.13 -1.77
N ALA A 26 -26.79 -2.80 -1.82
CA ALA A 26 -25.48 -2.17 -1.79
C ALA A 26 -24.93 -2.32 -0.36
N LEU A 27 -24.01 -3.27 -0.17
CA LEU A 27 -23.23 -3.35 1.06
C LEU A 27 -22.32 -2.11 1.13
N PRO A 28 -22.22 -1.43 2.27
CA PRO A 28 -21.24 -0.36 2.42
C PRO A 28 -19.85 -0.99 2.29
N ARG A 29 -19.08 -0.56 1.29
CA ARG A 29 -17.63 -0.78 1.26
C ARG A 29 -17.11 -0.06 2.50
N ALA A 30 -16.65 -0.81 3.51
CA ALA A 30 -15.87 -0.22 4.58
C ALA A 30 -14.74 0.57 3.89
N ALA A 31 -14.65 1.87 4.16
CA ALA A 31 -13.48 2.64 3.77
C ALA A 31 -12.29 1.92 4.40
N ALA A 32 -11.46 1.29 3.58
CA ALA A 32 -10.19 0.77 4.07
C ALA A 32 -9.47 1.98 4.69
N ALA A 33 -8.84 1.80 5.85
CA ALA A 33 -7.96 2.86 6.34
C ALA A 33 -6.94 3.15 5.23
N GLU A 34 -6.82 4.40 4.82
CA GLU A 34 -5.86 4.80 3.78
C GLU A 34 -4.50 5.06 4.45
N ALA A 35 -3.42 5.03 3.66
CA ALA A 35 -2.09 5.39 4.13
C ALA A 35 -2.10 6.79 4.77
N LEU A 36 -1.22 7.04 5.74
CA LEU A 36 -1.11 8.38 6.33
C LEU A 36 -0.70 9.42 5.28
N ILE A 37 -1.31 10.59 5.39
CA ILE A 37 -1.03 11.77 4.58
C ILE A 37 -0.11 12.72 5.34
N PHE A 38 0.89 13.24 4.66
CA PHE A 38 1.89 14.15 5.20
C PHE A 38 1.93 15.46 4.42
N GLU A 39 2.28 16.54 5.08
CA GLU A 39 2.39 17.86 4.43
C GLU A 39 3.57 17.93 3.45
N THR A 40 4.68 17.24 3.76
CA THR A 40 5.87 17.20 2.91
C THR A 40 6.50 15.80 2.86
N PRO A 41 7.32 15.49 1.83
CA PRO A 41 8.08 14.25 1.79
C PRO A 41 9.00 14.05 3.01
N GLU A 42 9.61 15.13 3.51
CA GLU A 42 10.47 15.09 4.70
C GLU A 42 9.70 14.67 5.94
N ALA A 43 8.46 15.14 6.10
CA ALA A 43 7.61 14.75 7.22
C ALA A 43 7.28 13.25 7.17
N ALA A 44 6.96 12.72 5.99
CA ALA A 44 6.69 11.29 5.79
C ALA A 44 7.92 10.42 6.10
N VAL A 45 9.09 10.80 5.58
CA VAL A 45 10.35 10.09 5.85
C VAL A 45 10.75 10.16 7.32
N SER A 46 10.55 11.31 7.96
CA SER A 46 10.81 11.47 9.40
C SER A 46 9.90 10.55 10.25
N ALA A 47 8.61 10.48 9.90
CA ALA A 47 7.67 9.57 10.54
C ALA A 47 8.06 8.10 10.36
N LEU A 48 8.47 7.70 9.15
CA LEU A 48 8.98 6.36 8.88
C LEU A 48 10.19 6.04 9.77
N ILE A 49 11.20 6.91 9.81
CA ILE A 49 12.40 6.68 10.62
C ILE A 49 12.06 6.55 12.10
N ALA A 50 11.26 7.47 12.65
CA ALA A 50 10.85 7.45 14.05
C ALA A 50 10.09 6.17 14.42
N THR A 51 9.21 5.72 13.51
CA THR A 51 8.41 4.50 13.68
C THR A 51 9.29 3.25 13.71
N LEU A 52 10.26 3.15 12.80
CA LEU A 52 11.23 2.06 12.77
C LEU A 52 12.15 2.06 14.00
N GLU A 53 12.55 3.23 14.49
CA GLU A 53 13.35 3.37 15.73
C GLU A 53 12.55 2.96 16.98
N ALA A 54 11.24 3.27 17.02
CA ALA A 54 10.34 2.87 18.09
C ALA A 54 9.92 1.38 18.00
N ALA A 55 10.21 0.72 16.88
CA ALA A 55 9.70 -0.60 16.54
C ALA A 55 8.16 -0.68 16.63
N ASP A 56 7.48 0.39 16.25
CA ASP A 56 6.01 0.50 16.31
C ASP A 56 5.39 -0.07 15.03
N ARG A 57 4.94 -1.32 15.11
CA ARG A 57 4.36 -2.05 13.98
C ARG A 57 3.03 -1.46 13.52
N ASP A 58 2.21 -1.02 14.45
CA ASP A 58 0.87 -0.52 14.14
C ASP A 58 0.96 0.83 13.42
N GLU A 59 1.85 1.71 13.89
CA GLU A 59 2.16 2.97 13.20
C GLU A 59 2.82 2.73 11.84
N LEU A 60 3.68 1.72 11.71
CA LEU A 60 4.29 1.38 10.42
C LEU A 60 3.22 0.98 9.39
N ILE A 61 2.26 0.16 9.81
CA ILE A 61 1.11 -0.21 8.98
C ILE A 61 0.26 1.01 8.64
N ALA A 62 0.06 1.95 9.58
CA ALA A 62 -0.66 3.18 9.30
C ALA A 62 0.04 4.05 8.23
N ILE A 63 1.37 4.20 8.32
CA ILE A 63 2.18 4.98 7.37
C ILE A 63 2.00 4.50 5.92
N PHE A 64 1.98 3.19 5.70
CA PHE A 64 1.88 2.60 4.36
C PHE A 64 0.47 2.16 3.97
N GLY A 65 -0.46 2.12 4.92
CA GLY A 65 -1.82 1.63 4.78
C GLY A 65 -1.95 0.12 5.13
N PRO A 66 -3.11 -0.33 5.62
CA PRO A 66 -3.35 -1.71 6.08
C PRO A 66 -3.18 -2.76 4.99
N GLU A 67 -3.44 -2.42 3.73
CA GLU A 67 -3.28 -3.34 2.58
C GLU A 67 -1.81 -3.50 2.16
N SER A 68 -0.86 -2.89 2.88
CA SER A 68 0.58 -2.96 2.58
C SER A 68 1.34 -3.98 3.43
N GLU A 69 0.68 -4.64 4.39
CA GLU A 69 1.36 -5.49 5.38
C GLU A 69 2.30 -6.53 4.74
N ASP A 70 1.90 -7.16 3.63
CA ASP A 70 2.70 -8.16 2.90
C ASP A 70 3.96 -7.62 2.21
N VAL A 71 4.06 -6.30 1.98
CA VAL A 71 5.27 -5.68 1.40
C VAL A 71 6.18 -5.05 2.45
N ILE A 72 5.64 -4.62 3.60
CA ILE A 72 6.44 -3.98 4.66
C ILE A 72 6.85 -4.91 5.81
N LEU A 73 6.21 -6.08 5.92
CA LEU A 73 6.45 -7.05 7.01
C LEU A 73 6.62 -8.46 6.44
N THR A 74 7.60 -9.18 6.98
CA THR A 74 7.88 -10.59 6.63
C THR A 74 6.94 -11.56 7.35
N GLY A 75 6.27 -11.09 8.42
CA GLY A 75 5.50 -11.94 9.34
C GLY A 75 6.36 -12.57 10.44
N ASN A 76 7.64 -12.19 10.54
CA ASN A 76 8.56 -12.60 11.59
C ASN A 76 9.23 -11.39 12.24
N ASP A 77 8.83 -11.07 13.48
CA ASP A 77 9.33 -9.90 14.22
C ASP A 77 10.86 -9.81 14.34
N ALA A 78 11.58 -10.95 14.36
CA ALA A 78 13.03 -10.93 14.45
C ALA A 78 13.66 -10.51 13.11
N GLU A 79 13.13 -11.03 12.01
CA GLU A 79 13.55 -10.72 10.65
C GLU A 79 13.18 -9.26 10.30
N ASP A 80 11.97 -8.82 10.65
CA ASP A 80 11.52 -7.44 10.47
C ASP A 80 12.46 -6.46 11.18
N ARG A 81 12.84 -6.74 12.45
CA ARG A 81 13.80 -5.90 13.20
C ARG A 81 15.19 -5.86 12.58
N GLU A 82 15.64 -6.96 11.97
CA GLU A 82 16.92 -6.99 11.27
C GLU A 82 16.89 -6.11 10.01
N VAL A 83 15.84 -6.24 9.20
CA VAL A 83 15.59 -5.41 8.00
C VAL A 83 15.51 -3.93 8.38
N TRP A 84 14.78 -3.59 9.44
CA TRP A 84 14.66 -2.20 9.91
C TRP A 84 16.00 -1.65 10.40
N SER A 85 16.78 -2.45 11.12
CA SER A 85 18.11 -2.06 11.59
C SER A 85 19.06 -1.79 10.42
N GLU A 86 19.02 -2.62 9.37
CA GLU A 86 19.79 -2.41 8.15
C GLU A 86 19.40 -1.10 7.45
N PHE A 87 18.09 -0.88 7.24
CA PHE A 87 17.57 0.34 6.65
C PHE A 87 18.02 1.58 7.44
N LEU A 88 17.84 1.58 8.76
CA LEU A 88 18.25 2.68 9.63
C LEU A 88 19.77 2.89 9.60
N GLY A 89 20.56 1.81 9.47
CA GLY A 89 22.00 1.88 9.25
C GLY A 89 22.36 2.61 7.96
N ASN A 90 21.70 2.24 6.85
CA ASN A 90 21.90 2.87 5.55
C ASN A 90 21.45 4.33 5.55
N GLN A 91 20.30 4.64 6.14
CA GLN A 91 19.77 5.99 6.27
C GLN A 91 20.74 6.89 7.04
N ARG A 92 21.27 6.43 8.19
CA ARG A 92 22.26 7.17 8.98
C ARG A 92 23.58 7.36 8.25
N ALA A 93 23.99 6.39 7.43
CA ALA A 93 25.24 6.48 6.67
C ALA A 93 25.19 7.60 5.62
N MET A 94 24.08 7.68 4.88
CA MET A 94 23.77 8.77 3.97
C MET A 94 22.30 8.67 3.55
N SER A 95 21.59 9.79 3.48
CA SER A 95 20.25 9.81 2.89
C SER A 95 19.94 11.15 2.23
N ARG A 96 19.12 11.13 1.18
CA ARG A 96 18.50 12.33 0.62
C ARG A 96 17.12 12.00 0.06
N ILE A 97 16.27 13.01 -0.04
CA ILE A 97 14.99 12.91 -0.75
C ILE A 97 15.17 13.58 -2.10
N VAL A 98 14.81 12.87 -3.16
CA VAL A 98 14.83 13.37 -4.53
C VAL A 98 13.38 13.56 -4.97
N VAL A 99 12.99 14.81 -5.24
CA VAL A 99 11.65 15.15 -5.72
C VAL A 99 11.69 15.33 -7.23
N ASP A 100 10.81 14.65 -7.94
CA ASP A 100 10.61 14.76 -9.39
C ASP A 100 9.11 14.88 -9.70
N GLY A 101 8.68 16.11 -9.97
CA GLY A 101 7.26 16.41 -10.17
C GLY A 101 6.42 16.08 -8.94
N ALA A 102 5.42 15.21 -9.13
CA ALA A 102 4.48 14.75 -8.09
C ALA A 102 4.97 13.48 -7.36
N THR A 103 6.24 13.09 -7.54
CA THR A 103 6.83 11.91 -6.90
C THR A 103 8.08 12.30 -6.13
N ALA A 104 8.31 11.68 -4.98
CA ALA A 104 9.53 11.83 -4.21
C ALA A 104 10.09 10.46 -3.80
N THR A 105 11.40 10.30 -3.93
CA THR A 105 12.09 9.04 -3.60
C THR A 105 13.10 9.29 -2.50
N LEU A 106 13.02 8.50 -1.43
CA LEU A 106 14.07 8.44 -0.43
C LEU A 106 15.23 7.59 -0.96
N GLU A 107 16.41 8.15 -1.05
CA GLU A 107 17.64 7.42 -1.35
C GLU A 107 18.46 7.25 -0.08
N VAL A 108 18.94 6.03 0.19
CA VAL A 108 19.68 5.68 1.42
C VAL A 108 20.99 4.97 1.12
N GLY A 109 21.91 5.04 2.07
CA GLY A 109 23.21 4.37 2.01
C GLY A 109 24.22 5.08 1.12
N ARG A 110 25.46 4.58 1.14
CA ARG A 110 26.60 5.20 0.43
C ARG A 110 26.46 5.20 -1.09
N THR A 111 25.66 4.28 -1.62
CA THR A 111 25.35 4.15 -3.04
C THR A 111 24.12 4.95 -3.45
N LEU A 112 23.45 5.64 -2.50
CA LEU A 112 22.18 6.34 -2.72
C LEU A 112 21.14 5.42 -3.37
N TRP A 113 20.99 4.23 -2.80
CA TRP A 113 20.05 3.27 -3.33
C TRP A 113 18.61 3.75 -3.06
N PRO A 114 17.73 3.79 -4.09
CA PRO A 114 16.37 4.26 -3.91
C PRO A 114 15.56 3.28 -3.07
N PHE A 115 14.89 3.80 -2.04
CA PHE A 115 13.89 3.08 -1.27
C PHE A 115 12.73 2.70 -2.21
N PRO A 116 12.27 1.42 -2.19
CA PRO A 116 11.39 0.91 -3.23
C PRO A 116 9.97 1.48 -3.19
N ILE A 117 9.53 2.03 -2.05
CA ILE A 117 8.19 2.59 -1.91
C ILE A 117 8.29 4.12 -2.04
N PRO A 118 7.91 4.71 -3.19
CA PRO A 118 8.01 6.15 -3.39
C PRO A 118 6.91 6.89 -2.62
N LEU A 119 7.10 8.19 -2.45
CA LEU A 119 6.08 9.12 -2.03
C LEU A 119 5.42 9.74 -3.25
N VAL A 120 4.11 9.91 -3.22
CA VAL A 120 3.33 10.56 -4.29
C VAL A 120 2.52 11.72 -3.72
N GLU A 121 2.44 12.81 -4.46
CA GLU A 121 1.62 13.97 -4.14
C GLU A 121 0.17 13.71 -4.55
N THR A 122 -0.74 13.92 -3.62
CA THR A 122 -2.20 13.83 -3.81
C THR A 122 -2.85 15.17 -3.52
N GLU A 123 -4.16 15.30 -3.76
CA GLU A 123 -4.92 16.49 -3.37
C GLU A 123 -4.89 16.77 -1.85
N ALA A 124 -4.67 15.73 -1.03
CA ALA A 124 -4.64 15.83 0.42
C ALA A 124 -3.23 16.09 0.99
N GLY A 125 -2.17 15.82 0.22
CA GLY A 125 -0.78 15.85 0.64
C GLY A 125 0.03 14.67 0.11
N TRP A 126 1.17 14.40 0.71
CA TRP A 126 2.08 13.33 0.33
C TRP A 126 1.78 12.02 1.06
N GLN A 127 1.83 10.89 0.36
CA GLN A 127 1.66 9.56 0.96
C GLN A 127 2.59 8.55 0.30
N PHE A 128 2.90 7.46 0.99
CA PHE A 128 3.66 6.36 0.38
C PHE A 128 2.77 5.57 -0.59
N ASP A 129 3.27 5.29 -1.79
CA ASP A 129 2.62 4.42 -2.77
C ASP A 129 3.07 2.97 -2.58
N ALA A 130 2.43 2.28 -1.63
CA ALA A 130 2.72 0.89 -1.31
C ALA A 130 2.45 -0.07 -2.48
N GLU A 131 1.57 0.28 -3.42
CA GLU A 131 1.28 -0.58 -4.57
C GLU A 131 2.42 -0.53 -5.59
N ALA A 132 2.92 0.67 -5.91
CA ALA A 132 4.15 0.81 -6.68
C ALA A 132 5.34 0.13 -5.97
N GLY A 133 5.40 0.27 -4.65
CA GLY A 133 6.39 -0.40 -3.81
C GLY A 133 6.35 -1.94 -3.91
N ARG A 134 5.16 -2.53 -3.93
CA ARG A 134 4.98 -3.98 -4.08
C ARG A 134 5.52 -4.51 -5.40
N GLU A 135 5.24 -3.80 -6.50
CA GLU A 135 5.78 -4.16 -7.81
C GLU A 135 7.31 -4.06 -7.82
N GLU A 136 7.88 -2.97 -7.31
CA GLU A 136 9.33 -2.77 -7.27
C GLU A 136 10.05 -3.80 -6.39
N VAL A 137 9.51 -4.14 -5.22
CA VAL A 137 10.08 -5.18 -4.34
C VAL A 137 10.08 -6.55 -5.05
N LEU A 138 9.00 -6.88 -5.77
CA LEU A 138 8.95 -8.11 -6.57
C LEU A 138 10.02 -8.11 -7.66
N LEU A 139 10.17 -7.00 -8.40
CA LEU A 139 11.18 -6.87 -9.46
C LEU A 139 12.60 -7.01 -8.91
N ARG A 140 12.90 -6.39 -7.77
CA ARG A 140 14.20 -6.52 -7.09
C ARG A 140 14.49 -7.96 -6.68
N ARG A 141 13.50 -8.67 -6.17
CA ARG A 141 13.63 -10.09 -5.79
C ARG A 141 13.88 -10.97 -7.02
N ILE A 142 13.20 -10.71 -8.13
CA ILE A 142 13.47 -11.40 -9.40
C ILE A 142 14.90 -11.12 -9.85
N GLY A 143 15.32 -9.85 -9.86
CA GLY A 143 16.68 -9.46 -10.23
C GLY A 143 17.75 -10.13 -9.37
N GLN A 144 17.57 -10.19 -8.04
CA GLN A 144 18.50 -10.87 -7.15
C GLN A 144 18.56 -12.38 -7.46
N ASN A 145 17.41 -13.04 -7.63
CA ASN A 145 17.38 -14.46 -7.99
C ASN A 145 18.09 -14.74 -9.34
N GLU A 146 17.94 -13.85 -10.32
CA GLU A 146 18.64 -13.96 -11.61
C GLU A 146 20.16 -13.84 -11.45
N LEU A 147 20.63 -12.88 -10.65
CA LEU A 147 22.05 -12.72 -10.35
C LEU A 147 22.62 -13.95 -9.60
N ASP A 148 21.88 -14.47 -8.63
CA ASP A 148 22.28 -15.67 -7.88
C ASP A 148 22.44 -16.88 -8.80
N VAL A 149 21.55 -17.04 -9.78
CA VAL A 149 21.65 -18.12 -10.77
C VAL A 149 22.88 -17.93 -11.67
N ILE A 150 23.17 -16.70 -12.10
CA ILE A 150 24.38 -16.42 -12.90
C ILE A 150 25.63 -16.79 -12.11
N ASP A 151 25.70 -16.39 -10.83
CA ASP A 151 26.83 -16.69 -9.96
C ASP A 151 26.99 -18.20 -9.70
N LEU A 152 25.87 -18.92 -9.51
CA LEU A 152 25.85 -20.37 -9.39
C LEU A 152 26.42 -21.03 -10.66
N MET A 153 25.97 -20.60 -11.84
CA MET A 153 26.43 -21.16 -13.11
C MET A 153 27.91 -20.87 -13.35
N ALA A 154 28.38 -19.68 -13.01
CA ALA A 154 29.81 -19.35 -13.05
C ALA A 154 30.62 -20.21 -12.06
N GLY A 155 30.08 -20.45 -10.86
CA GLY A 155 30.65 -21.36 -9.85
C GLY A 155 30.77 -22.79 -10.36
N TYR A 156 29.73 -23.32 -11.00
CA TYR A 156 29.74 -24.65 -11.60
C TYR A 156 30.84 -24.80 -12.66
N VAL A 157 30.98 -23.83 -13.58
CA VAL A 157 32.03 -23.85 -14.61
C VAL A 157 33.42 -23.83 -13.96
N ARG A 158 33.63 -23.00 -12.93
CA ARG A 158 34.91 -22.97 -12.18
C ARG A 158 35.22 -24.31 -11.52
N ALA A 159 34.24 -24.96 -10.90
CA ALA A 159 34.40 -26.28 -10.29
C ALA A 159 34.77 -27.35 -11.33
N GLN A 160 34.12 -27.33 -12.51
CA GLN A 160 34.43 -28.26 -13.61
C GLN A 160 35.84 -28.05 -14.16
N ALA A 161 36.29 -26.81 -14.31
CA ALA A 161 37.65 -26.51 -14.74
C ALA A 161 38.69 -27.03 -13.73
N ALA A 162 38.47 -26.84 -12.44
CA ALA A 162 39.35 -27.33 -11.38
C ALA A 162 39.43 -28.86 -11.33
N TYR A 163 38.33 -29.57 -11.60
CA TYR A 163 38.33 -31.04 -11.65
C TYR A 163 39.09 -31.61 -12.85
N ARG A 164 39.11 -30.90 -13.98
CA ARG A 164 39.77 -31.34 -15.22
C ARG A 164 41.28 -31.08 -15.26
N ALA A 165 41.78 -30.22 -14.38
CA ALA A 165 43.19 -29.88 -14.27
C ALA A 165 43.96 -30.97 -13.50
#